data_AF-A0A6L7A9I5-F1
#
_entry.id   AF-A0A6L7A9I5-F1
#
_cell.length_a   1.000
_cell.length_b   1.000
_cell.length_c   1.000
_cell.angle_alpha   90.00
_cell.angle_beta   90.00
_cell.angle_gamma   90.00
#
_symmetry.space_group_name_H-M   'P 1'
#
loop_
_entity.id
_entity.type
_entity.pdbx_description
1 polymer ?
#
loop_
_entity_poly.entity_id
_entity_poly.type
_entity_poly.pdbx_seq_one_letter_code
_entity_poly.pdbx_strand_id
1 'polypeptide(L)'
;SDFVEQVYKVDTAVIAAFYPEWLTRGKGAVNYLSVPEFPTDSKNGSFLFPGGYIENADLSSYRPITSHSDEYLIKGIQESAKHSWYKDEAPQAPWEGTTIPAYDGWSDDGKYSWVKSPTFYGKTVEVGPLANMLVKLAAGRESTQNKLNEIVAIYQKLTGNTLEVAQLHSTLGRIIGRTVHCCELQDILQNQYSALITNIGKGDHTTFVKPNIPATGEFKGVGFLEAPRGMLS
;
A
#
# COMPACT_ATOMS: atom_id res chain seq x y z
N SER A 1 0.93 -16.42 -16.20
CA SER A 1 -0.18 -15.64 -15.64
C SER A 1 -1.47 -16.46 -15.51
N ASP A 2 -1.59 -17.62 -16.16
CA ASP A 2 -2.82 -18.43 -16.23
C ASP A 2 -3.46 -18.72 -14.87
N PHE A 3 -2.72 -19.23 -13.88
CA PHE A 3 -3.29 -19.49 -12.55
C PHE A 3 -3.86 -18.22 -11.89
N VAL A 4 -3.14 -17.09 -12.01
CA VAL A 4 -3.58 -15.81 -11.43
C VAL A 4 -4.88 -15.33 -12.09
N GLU A 5 -4.95 -15.41 -13.41
CA GLU A 5 -6.06 -14.87 -14.21
C GLU A 5 -7.28 -15.81 -14.27
N GLN A 6 -7.06 -17.12 -14.29
CA GLN A 6 -8.10 -18.13 -14.56
C GLN A 6 -8.59 -18.83 -13.29
N VAL A 7 -7.82 -18.76 -12.19
CA VAL A 7 -8.19 -19.38 -10.91
C VAL A 7 -8.35 -18.29 -9.84
N TYR A 8 -7.26 -17.66 -9.41
CA TYR A 8 -7.30 -16.75 -8.26
C TYR A 8 -8.26 -15.56 -8.48
N LYS A 9 -8.24 -14.94 -9.66
CA LYS A 9 -9.17 -13.87 -10.04
C LYS A 9 -10.63 -14.34 -10.02
N VAL A 10 -10.89 -15.52 -10.58
CA VAL A 10 -12.23 -16.08 -10.70
C VAL A 10 -12.77 -16.46 -9.33
N ASP A 11 -11.99 -17.17 -8.51
CA ASP A 11 -12.37 -17.58 -7.16
C ASP A 11 -12.67 -16.38 -6.26
N THR A 12 -11.95 -15.27 -6.44
CA THR A 12 -12.25 -14.02 -5.72
C THR A 12 -13.67 -13.53 -6.00
N ALA A 13 -14.09 -13.51 -7.28
CA ALA A 13 -15.45 -13.12 -7.66
C ALA A 13 -16.50 -14.14 -7.19
N VAL A 14 -16.18 -15.44 -7.26
CA VAL A 14 -17.07 -16.52 -6.78
C VAL A 14 -17.32 -16.40 -5.28
N ILE A 15 -16.27 -16.16 -4.47
CA ILE A 15 -16.44 -15.93 -3.02
C ILE A 15 -17.31 -14.71 -2.78
N ALA A 16 -17.08 -13.59 -3.48
CA ALA A 16 -17.92 -12.41 -3.33
C ALA A 16 -19.39 -12.68 -3.67
N ALA A 17 -19.66 -13.49 -4.70
CA ALA A 17 -21.01 -13.84 -5.14
C ALA A 17 -21.84 -14.59 -4.08
N PHE A 18 -21.20 -15.49 -3.32
CA PHE A 18 -21.88 -16.27 -2.28
C PHE A 18 -21.90 -15.58 -0.90
N TYR A 19 -21.07 -14.55 -0.70
CA TYR A 19 -20.94 -13.84 0.57
C TYR A 19 -21.23 -12.33 0.44
N PRO A 20 -22.33 -11.90 -0.20
CA PRO A 20 -22.55 -10.50 -0.56
C PRO A 20 -22.62 -9.56 0.66
N GLU A 21 -23.11 -10.04 1.80
CA GLU A 21 -23.15 -9.21 3.02
C GLU A 21 -21.75 -8.85 3.55
N TRP A 22 -20.69 -9.56 3.16
CA TRP A 22 -19.33 -9.21 3.56
C TRP A 22 -18.75 -8.01 2.80
N LEU A 23 -19.52 -7.47 1.84
CA LEU A 23 -19.28 -6.18 1.20
C LEU A 23 -19.82 -5.00 2.01
N THR A 24 -20.63 -5.24 3.05
CA THR A 24 -21.27 -4.17 3.84
C THR A 24 -20.68 -4.01 5.25
N ARG A 25 -19.65 -4.79 5.58
CA ARG A 25 -18.98 -4.81 6.90
C ARG A 25 -17.46 -4.83 6.77
N GLY A 26 -16.76 -4.49 7.87
CA GLY A 26 -15.30 -4.57 7.95
C GLY A 26 -14.54 -3.35 7.41
N LYS A 27 -15.21 -2.19 7.32
CA LYS A 27 -14.56 -0.89 7.12
C LYS A 27 -13.66 -0.60 8.32
N GLY A 28 -12.35 -0.46 8.10
CA GLY A 28 -11.35 -0.24 9.15
C GLY A 28 -10.98 1.24 9.34
N ALA A 29 -10.95 2.01 8.26
CA ALA A 29 -10.65 3.43 8.28
C ALA A 29 -11.43 4.19 7.19
N VAL A 30 -11.30 5.52 7.23
CA VAL A 30 -11.72 6.42 6.15
C VAL A 30 -10.54 7.07 5.44
N ASN A 31 -9.31 6.89 5.94
CA ASN A 31 -8.11 7.46 5.35
C ASN A 31 -7.23 6.32 4.84
N TYR A 32 -6.62 6.51 3.66
CA TYR A 32 -5.82 5.49 2.99
C TYR A 32 -4.51 6.05 2.48
N LEU A 33 -3.44 5.27 2.58
CA LEU A 33 -2.11 5.69 2.12
C LEU A 33 -1.38 4.52 1.44
N SER A 34 -0.80 4.80 0.27
CA SER A 34 0.12 3.93 -0.43
C SER A 34 1.26 4.76 -1.04
N VAL A 35 2.45 4.17 -1.16
CA VAL A 35 3.61 4.81 -1.81
C VAL A 35 3.74 4.37 -3.26
N PRO A 36 4.31 5.21 -4.15
CA PRO A 36 4.57 4.79 -5.52
C PRO A 36 5.64 3.69 -5.52
N GLU A 37 5.63 2.80 -6.51
CA GLU A 37 6.51 1.63 -6.52
C GLU A 37 6.98 1.24 -7.94
N PHE A 38 8.08 0.48 -7.98
CA PHE A 38 8.79 0.02 -9.18
C PHE A 38 9.45 1.20 -9.92
N PRO A 39 10.50 1.83 -9.36
CA PRO A 39 11.23 2.90 -10.02
C PRO A 39 11.96 2.39 -11.26
N THR A 40 11.97 3.17 -12.34
CA THR A 40 12.56 2.76 -13.64
C THR A 40 13.59 3.72 -14.21
N ASP A 41 13.92 4.81 -13.52
CA ASP A 41 14.95 5.75 -13.96
C ASP A 41 16.26 5.59 -13.16
N SER A 42 17.30 6.31 -13.59
CA SER A 42 18.62 6.32 -12.95
C SER A 42 18.71 7.19 -11.69
N LYS A 43 17.58 7.67 -11.17
CA LYS A 43 17.50 8.67 -10.08
C LYS A 43 16.44 8.30 -9.03
N ASN A 44 16.18 7.00 -8.85
CA ASN A 44 15.25 6.47 -7.83
C ASN A 44 13.80 6.95 -7.99
N GLY A 45 13.35 7.18 -9.23
CA GLY A 45 12.00 7.66 -9.53
C GLY A 45 11.38 6.96 -10.75
N SER A 46 10.45 7.66 -11.41
CA SER A 46 9.69 7.15 -12.56
C SER A 46 8.99 5.82 -12.26
N PHE A 47 8.13 5.84 -11.24
CA PHE A 47 7.45 4.65 -10.73
C PHE A 47 6.36 4.14 -11.68
N LEU A 48 6.26 2.82 -11.85
CA LEU A 48 5.20 2.20 -12.64
C LEU A 48 3.84 2.20 -11.93
N PHE A 49 3.86 2.04 -10.60
CA PHE A 49 2.65 2.18 -9.78
C PHE A 49 2.62 3.54 -9.07
N PRO A 50 1.49 4.25 -9.13
CA PRO A 50 1.33 5.51 -8.41
C PRO A 50 1.07 5.28 -6.92
N GLY A 51 1.42 6.29 -6.11
CA GLY A 51 1.07 6.38 -4.70
C GLY A 51 0.26 7.63 -4.39
N GLY A 52 -0.24 7.73 -3.16
CA GLY A 52 -1.07 8.84 -2.75
C GLY A 52 -1.71 8.66 -1.39
N TYR A 53 -2.42 9.70 -0.99
CA TYR A 53 -3.19 9.77 0.24
C TYR A 53 -4.64 10.16 -0.07
N ILE A 54 -5.58 9.36 0.44
CA ILE A 54 -7.02 9.61 0.38
C ILE A 54 -7.49 9.93 1.79
N GLU A 55 -8.19 11.04 1.95
CA GLU A 55 -8.80 11.46 3.22
C GLU A 55 -10.32 11.30 3.15
N ASN A 56 -10.93 10.87 4.25
CA ASN A 56 -12.40 10.75 4.40
C ASN A 56 -13.10 9.95 3.27
N ALA A 57 -12.43 8.95 2.72
CA ALA A 57 -12.88 8.09 1.63
C ALA A 57 -13.23 8.85 0.33
N ASP A 58 -12.74 10.08 0.18
CA ASP A 58 -12.96 10.89 -1.01
C ASP A 58 -11.82 10.72 -2.03
N LEU A 59 -12.08 9.91 -3.06
CA LEU A 59 -11.13 9.68 -4.14
C LEU A 59 -10.94 10.93 -5.02
N SER A 60 -11.91 11.84 -5.08
CA SER A 60 -11.87 12.99 -5.98
C SER A 60 -10.83 14.04 -5.55
N SER A 61 -10.56 14.11 -4.25
CA SER A 61 -9.60 15.04 -3.65
C SER A 61 -8.32 14.34 -3.17
N TYR A 62 -8.01 13.15 -3.71
CA TYR A 62 -6.80 12.45 -3.31
C TYR A 62 -5.54 13.29 -3.59
N ARG A 63 -4.52 13.12 -2.75
CA ARG A 63 -3.22 13.76 -2.92
C ARG A 63 -2.22 12.77 -3.52
N PRO A 64 -1.72 12.98 -4.75
CA PRO A 64 -0.69 12.13 -5.33
C PRO A 64 0.62 12.19 -4.54
N ILE A 65 1.31 11.06 -4.46
CA ILE A 65 2.70 10.95 -3.98
C ILE A 65 3.50 10.30 -5.11
N THR A 66 4.44 11.04 -5.68
CA THR A 66 5.21 10.62 -6.87
C THR A 66 6.71 10.47 -6.60
N SER A 67 7.15 10.72 -5.37
CA SER A 67 8.55 10.61 -4.95
C SER A 67 8.65 10.00 -3.57
N HIS A 68 9.64 9.12 -3.37
CA HIS A 68 10.01 8.63 -2.03
C HIS A 68 10.70 9.70 -1.17
N SER A 69 11.05 10.84 -1.74
CA SER A 69 11.57 12.02 -1.02
C SER A 69 10.49 13.07 -0.74
N ASP A 70 9.21 12.71 -0.82
CA ASP A 70 8.11 13.65 -0.55
C ASP A 70 8.09 14.07 0.93
N GLU A 71 8.40 15.34 1.16
CA GLU A 71 8.43 15.96 2.50
C GLU A 71 7.10 15.90 3.24
N TYR A 72 5.97 15.93 2.53
CA TYR A 72 4.66 15.80 3.18
C TYR A 72 4.44 14.39 3.71
N LEU A 73 4.84 13.37 2.94
CA LEU A 73 4.81 11.99 3.40
C LEU A 73 5.72 11.81 4.63
N ILE A 74 6.97 12.25 4.51
CA ILE A 74 8.00 12.08 5.56
C ILE A 74 7.58 12.76 6.87
N LYS A 75 7.15 14.03 6.81
CA LYS A 75 6.80 14.80 8.02
C LYS A 75 5.49 14.38 8.68
N GLY A 76 4.63 13.65 7.96
CA GLY A 76 3.32 13.26 8.47
C GLY A 76 3.35 12.06 9.40
N ILE A 77 4.37 11.20 9.32
CA ILE A 77 4.39 9.91 10.01
C ILE A 77 4.90 10.06 11.45
N GLN A 78 4.10 9.59 12.41
CA GLN A 78 4.49 9.51 13.81
C GLN A 78 3.97 8.23 14.46
N GLU A 79 4.62 7.77 15.53
CA GLU A 79 4.18 6.62 16.32
C GLU A 79 4.02 6.98 17.81
N SER A 80 2.96 6.49 18.44
CA SER A 80 2.76 6.58 19.90
C SER A 80 2.80 5.19 20.55
N ALA A 81 3.20 5.13 21.82
CA ALA A 81 3.18 3.93 22.64
C ALA A 81 2.32 4.06 23.91
N LYS A 82 1.37 4.99 23.96
CA LYS A 82 0.46 5.17 25.11
C LYS A 82 -0.23 3.86 25.52
N HIS A 83 -0.68 3.07 24.54
CA HIS A 83 -1.34 1.77 24.75
C HIS A 83 -0.46 0.57 24.36
N SER A 84 0.85 0.79 24.24
CA SER A 84 1.82 -0.24 23.85
C SER A 84 2.85 -0.45 24.96
N TRP A 85 3.45 -1.63 25.05
CA TRP A 85 4.44 -2.00 26.06
C TRP A 85 5.83 -1.36 25.83
N TYR A 86 5.84 -0.03 25.66
CA TYR A 86 7.05 0.80 25.60
C TYR A 86 6.97 1.98 26.56
N LYS A 87 8.13 2.45 27.00
CA LYS A 87 8.28 3.47 28.04
C LYS A 87 7.84 4.86 27.58
N ASP A 88 8.23 5.28 26.37
CA ASP A 88 8.01 6.66 25.91
C ASP A 88 6.74 6.72 25.05
N GLU A 89 5.76 7.51 25.48
CA GLU A 89 4.37 7.36 25.02
C GLU A 89 3.92 8.41 23.99
N ALA A 90 4.50 9.61 24.04
CA ALA A 90 4.13 10.71 23.15
C ALA A 90 4.39 10.35 21.67
N PRO A 91 3.64 10.92 20.71
CA PRO A 91 3.92 10.74 19.28
C PRO A 91 5.35 11.15 18.93
N GLN A 92 6.12 10.24 18.35
CA GLN A 92 7.50 10.45 17.91
C GLN A 92 7.59 10.36 16.39
N ALA A 93 8.32 11.29 15.77
CA ALA A 93 8.78 11.09 14.39
C ALA A 93 9.83 9.95 14.37
N PRO A 94 9.87 9.08 13.35
CA PRO A 94 10.71 7.89 13.37
C PRO A 94 12.21 8.15 13.51
N TRP A 95 12.74 9.25 12.95
CA TRP A 95 14.16 9.59 13.08
C TRP A 95 14.59 9.93 14.52
N GLU A 96 13.63 10.26 15.39
CA GLU A 96 13.81 10.54 16.81
C GLU A 96 13.14 9.45 17.68
N GLY A 97 12.69 8.36 17.05
CA GLY A 97 11.92 7.30 17.68
C GLY A 97 12.72 6.48 18.68
N THR A 98 12.04 6.04 19.73
CA THR A 98 12.58 5.17 20.78
C THR A 98 11.81 3.84 20.83
N THR A 99 12.46 2.77 21.30
CA THR A 99 11.83 1.45 21.46
C THR A 99 12.32 0.80 22.76
N ILE A 100 11.96 1.41 23.88
CA ILE A 100 12.37 0.96 25.22
C ILE A 100 11.23 0.10 25.79
N PRO A 101 11.42 -1.23 25.98
CA PRO A 101 10.35 -2.10 26.45
C PRO A 101 9.91 -1.75 27.86
N ALA A 102 8.60 -1.78 28.12
CA ALA A 102 7.98 -1.51 29.41
C ALA A 102 6.71 -2.37 29.57
N TYR A 103 6.91 -3.68 29.65
CA TYR A 103 5.82 -4.63 29.85
C TYR A 103 5.30 -4.57 31.29
N ASP A 104 4.00 -4.38 31.46
CA ASP A 104 3.31 -4.26 32.75
C ASP A 104 2.05 -5.14 32.84
N GLY A 105 1.89 -6.10 31.92
CA GLY A 105 0.74 -6.98 31.83
C GLY A 105 -0.34 -6.47 30.88
N TRP A 106 -1.47 -7.16 30.84
CA TRP A 106 -2.61 -6.76 30.03
C TRP A 106 -3.52 -5.81 30.82
N SER A 107 -3.92 -4.71 30.20
CA SER A 107 -4.95 -3.81 30.71
C SER A 107 -5.83 -3.29 29.57
N ASP A 108 -7.15 -3.46 29.70
CA ASP A 108 -8.13 -3.03 28.69
C ASP A 108 -8.04 -1.52 28.41
N ASP A 109 -7.84 -0.71 29.46
CA ASP A 109 -7.73 0.76 29.36
C ASP A 109 -6.28 1.25 29.32
N GLY A 110 -5.31 0.35 29.48
CA GLY A 110 -3.88 0.63 29.60
C GLY A 110 -3.06 0.11 28.42
N LYS A 111 -1.88 -0.46 28.70
CA LYS A 111 -1.04 -1.10 27.69
C LYS A 111 -1.51 -2.55 27.48
N TYR A 112 -1.67 -2.93 26.21
CA TYR A 112 -2.19 -4.26 25.86
C TYR A 112 -1.50 -4.89 24.65
N SER A 113 -0.48 -4.23 24.07
CA SER A 113 0.12 -4.67 22.80
C SER A 113 1.60 -4.32 22.68
N TRP A 114 2.33 -5.14 21.93
CA TRP A 114 3.69 -4.80 21.46
C TRP A 114 3.66 -3.92 20.20
N VAL A 115 2.51 -3.78 19.53
CA VAL A 115 2.39 -2.94 18.34
C VAL A 115 2.27 -1.49 18.78
N LYS A 116 3.13 -0.60 18.27
CA LYS A 116 2.98 0.87 18.40
C LYS A 116 1.75 1.35 17.64
N SER A 117 1.37 2.61 17.81
CA SER A 117 0.22 3.23 17.13
C SER A 117 0.67 4.31 16.14
N PRO A 118 0.87 3.97 14.85
CA PRO A 118 1.21 4.95 13.82
C PRO A 118 0.04 5.89 13.51
N THR A 119 0.36 7.14 13.18
CA THR A 119 -0.57 8.14 12.67
C THR A 119 0.05 8.91 11.52
N PHE A 120 -0.80 9.44 10.63
CA PHE A 120 -0.41 10.37 9.57
C PHE A 120 -1.07 11.72 9.81
N TYR A 121 -0.28 12.74 10.15
CA TYR A 121 -0.78 14.05 10.65
C TYR A 121 -1.86 13.89 11.72
N GLY A 122 -1.64 12.98 12.67
CA GLY A 122 -2.56 12.70 13.78
C GLY A 122 -3.78 11.84 13.43
N LYS A 123 -3.95 11.41 12.17
CA LYS A 123 -5.06 10.57 11.73
C LYS A 123 -4.67 9.09 11.67
N THR A 124 -5.62 8.21 11.98
CA THR A 124 -5.51 6.77 11.73
C THR A 124 -5.72 6.47 10.25
N VAL A 125 -4.90 5.59 9.68
CA VAL A 125 -4.86 5.31 8.24
C VAL A 125 -4.83 3.80 8.00
N GLU A 126 -5.61 3.32 7.04
CA GLU A 126 -5.50 1.95 6.51
C GLU A 126 -4.48 1.92 5.36
N VAL A 127 -3.50 1.04 5.45
CA VAL A 127 -2.54 0.74 4.36
C VAL A 127 -2.86 -0.63 3.75
N GLY A 128 -2.21 -0.95 2.62
CA GLY A 128 -2.31 -2.27 2.02
C GLY A 128 -3.10 -2.31 0.72
N PRO A 129 -3.45 -3.52 0.23
CA PRO A 129 -4.01 -3.66 -1.10
C PRO A 129 -5.32 -2.89 -1.35
N LEU A 130 -6.12 -2.64 -0.31
CA LEU A 130 -7.29 -1.77 -0.43
C LEU A 130 -6.87 -0.32 -0.71
N ALA A 131 -5.96 0.22 0.11
CA ALA A 131 -5.43 1.58 -0.08
C ALA A 131 -4.77 1.75 -1.46
N ASN A 132 -3.89 0.82 -1.84
CA ASN A 132 -3.22 0.82 -3.13
C ASN A 132 -4.21 0.82 -4.31
N MET A 133 -5.24 -0.04 -4.27
CA MET A 133 -6.27 -0.07 -5.32
C MET A 133 -7.05 1.26 -5.37
N LEU A 134 -7.51 1.79 -4.23
CA LEU A 134 -8.29 3.03 -4.19
C LEU A 134 -7.47 4.23 -4.71
N VAL A 135 -6.19 4.32 -4.36
CA VAL A 135 -5.28 5.35 -4.89
C VAL A 135 -5.11 5.23 -6.40
N LYS A 136 -4.93 4.01 -6.93
CA LYS A 136 -4.83 3.79 -8.37
C LYS A 136 -6.13 4.13 -9.12
N LEU A 137 -7.29 3.86 -8.52
CA LEU A 137 -8.59 4.27 -9.07
C LEU A 137 -8.73 5.79 -9.08
N ALA A 138 -8.37 6.47 -7.99
CA ALA A 138 -8.35 7.93 -7.88
C ALA A 138 -7.40 8.58 -8.91
N ALA A 139 -6.27 7.93 -9.19
CA ALA A 139 -5.32 8.34 -10.21
C ALA A 139 -5.79 8.05 -11.65
N GLY A 140 -6.97 7.45 -11.85
CA GLY A 140 -7.50 7.15 -13.17
C GLY A 140 -6.72 6.06 -13.92
N ARG A 141 -6.03 5.16 -13.21
CA ARG A 141 -5.20 4.13 -13.85
C ARG A 141 -6.06 3.08 -14.54
N GLU A 142 -6.06 3.08 -15.87
CA GLU A 142 -6.88 2.20 -16.71
C GLU A 142 -6.66 0.71 -16.43
N SER A 143 -5.40 0.27 -16.23
CA SER A 143 -5.08 -1.14 -15.93
C SER A 143 -5.81 -1.64 -14.68
N THR A 144 -5.83 -0.83 -13.61
CA THR A 144 -6.53 -1.15 -12.36
C THR A 144 -8.05 -1.15 -12.56
N GLN A 145 -8.59 -0.16 -13.28
CA GLN A 145 -10.02 -0.09 -13.60
C GLN A 145 -10.47 -1.32 -14.39
N ASN A 146 -9.73 -1.69 -15.43
CA ASN A 146 -10.03 -2.85 -16.27
C ASN A 146 -9.99 -4.15 -15.46
N LYS A 147 -8.96 -4.35 -14.63
CA LYS A 147 -8.84 -5.57 -13.83
C LYS A 147 -9.94 -5.70 -12.78
N LEU A 148 -10.33 -4.59 -12.14
CA LEU A 148 -11.47 -4.56 -11.24
C LEU A 148 -12.77 -4.91 -12.01
N ASN A 149 -12.99 -4.29 -13.17
CA ASN A 149 -14.17 -4.52 -14.00
C ASN A 149 -14.30 -5.97 -14.45
N GLU A 150 -13.20 -6.68 -14.74
CA GLU A 150 -13.21 -8.11 -15.03
C GLU A 150 -13.75 -8.94 -13.85
N ILE A 151 -13.34 -8.63 -12.61
CA ILE A 151 -13.84 -9.29 -11.40
C ILE A 151 -15.33 -8.98 -11.21
N VAL A 152 -15.73 -7.71 -11.37
CA VAL A 152 -17.13 -7.28 -11.27
C VAL A 152 -18.00 -7.97 -12.33
N ALA A 153 -17.51 -8.16 -13.56
CA ALA A 153 -18.24 -8.85 -14.61
C ALA A 153 -18.49 -10.33 -14.29
N ILE A 154 -17.53 -11.02 -13.68
CA ILE A 154 -17.73 -12.40 -13.21
C ILE A 154 -18.77 -12.43 -12.08
N TYR A 155 -18.65 -11.54 -11.11
CA TYR A 155 -19.63 -11.40 -10.02
C TYR A 155 -21.05 -11.14 -10.56
N GLN A 156 -21.20 -10.23 -11.52
CA GLN A 156 -22.45 -9.89 -12.19
C GLN A 156 -23.05 -11.09 -12.95
N LYS A 157 -22.21 -11.91 -13.58
CA LYS A 157 -22.65 -13.15 -14.25
C LYS A 157 -23.19 -14.18 -13.25
N LEU A 158 -22.63 -14.26 -12.05
CA LEU A 158 -23.03 -15.23 -11.03
C LEU A 158 -24.26 -14.78 -10.24
N THR A 159 -24.44 -13.47 -10.04
CA THR A 159 -25.46 -12.94 -9.09
C THR A 159 -26.59 -12.17 -9.75
N GLY A 160 -26.37 -11.62 -10.95
CA GLY A 160 -27.28 -10.61 -11.52
C GLY A 160 -27.12 -9.21 -10.92
N ASN A 161 -26.17 -8.98 -10.00
CA ASN A 161 -25.90 -7.66 -9.39
C ASN A 161 -24.49 -7.14 -9.72
N THR A 162 -24.32 -5.82 -9.61
CA THR A 162 -23.01 -5.15 -9.80
C THR A 162 -22.32 -4.84 -8.47
N LEU A 163 -21.11 -4.29 -8.54
CA LEU A 163 -20.31 -3.80 -7.42
C LEU A 163 -19.90 -2.34 -7.66
N GLU A 164 -20.18 -1.49 -6.68
CA GLU A 164 -19.81 -0.08 -6.68
C GLU A 164 -18.57 0.17 -5.79
N VAL A 165 -17.87 1.30 -6.04
CA VAL A 165 -16.68 1.70 -5.24
C VAL A 165 -17.00 1.79 -3.74
N ALA A 166 -18.21 2.26 -3.38
CA ALA A 166 -18.65 2.33 -1.99
C ALA A 166 -18.59 0.97 -1.26
N GLN A 167 -18.84 -0.13 -1.98
CA GLN A 167 -18.79 -1.50 -1.45
C GLN A 167 -17.36 -2.03 -1.28
N LEU A 168 -16.35 -1.35 -1.84
CA LEU A 168 -14.95 -1.73 -1.68
C LEU A 168 -14.39 -1.38 -0.29
N HIS A 169 -15.03 -0.47 0.45
CA HIS A 169 -14.66 -0.15 1.83
C HIS A 169 -15.17 -1.21 2.82
N SER A 170 -14.73 -2.46 2.63
CA SER A 170 -15.27 -3.65 3.29
C SER A 170 -14.24 -4.79 3.40
N THR A 171 -14.61 -5.86 4.10
CA THR A 171 -13.81 -7.10 4.15
C THR A 171 -13.55 -7.67 2.76
N LEU A 172 -14.58 -7.82 1.94
CA LEU A 172 -14.42 -8.37 0.58
C LEU A 172 -13.71 -7.41 -0.36
N GLY A 173 -13.92 -6.09 -0.22
CA GLY A 173 -13.18 -5.10 -1.01
C GLY A 173 -11.67 -5.14 -0.76
N ARG A 174 -11.24 -5.42 0.47
CA ARG A 174 -9.82 -5.64 0.82
C ARG A 174 -9.24 -6.90 0.19
N ILE A 175 -10.06 -7.94 -0.02
CA ILE A 175 -9.65 -9.15 -0.73
C ILE A 175 -9.52 -8.87 -2.23
N ILE A 176 -10.53 -8.20 -2.82
CA ILE A 176 -10.53 -7.80 -4.23
C ILE A 176 -9.30 -6.94 -4.55
N GLY A 177 -8.96 -5.94 -3.71
CA GLY A 177 -7.76 -5.12 -3.92
C GLY A 177 -6.47 -5.93 -3.97
N ARG A 178 -6.36 -7.01 -3.18
CA ARG A 178 -5.21 -7.93 -3.22
C ARG A 178 -5.16 -8.75 -4.50
N THR A 179 -6.31 -9.17 -5.00
CA THR A 179 -6.42 -9.91 -6.27
C THR A 179 -6.05 -9.02 -7.45
N VAL A 180 -6.60 -7.80 -7.51
CA VAL A 180 -6.26 -6.80 -8.54
C VAL A 180 -4.76 -6.52 -8.55
N HIS A 181 -4.15 -6.30 -7.37
CA HIS A 181 -2.71 -6.11 -7.26
C HIS A 181 -1.92 -7.30 -7.85
N CYS A 182 -2.28 -8.53 -7.50
CA CYS A 182 -1.61 -9.74 -7.99
C CYS A 182 -1.68 -9.89 -9.52
N CYS A 183 -2.83 -9.57 -10.10
CA CYS A 183 -3.02 -9.54 -11.55
C CYS A 183 -2.14 -8.49 -12.24
N GLU A 184 -2.11 -7.25 -11.73
CA GLU A 184 -1.29 -6.19 -12.33
C GLU A 184 0.22 -6.48 -12.23
N LEU A 185 0.67 -7.18 -11.19
CA LEU A 185 2.08 -7.56 -11.04
C LEU A 185 2.59 -8.48 -12.15
N GLN A 186 1.70 -9.20 -12.86
CA GLN A 186 2.11 -10.05 -13.98
C GLN A 186 2.67 -9.20 -15.14
N ASP A 187 2.05 -8.05 -15.41
CA ASP A 187 2.51 -7.12 -16.45
C ASP A 187 3.80 -6.42 -16.04
N ILE A 188 3.95 -6.09 -14.76
CA ILE A 188 5.19 -5.52 -14.21
C ILE A 188 6.37 -6.47 -14.43
N LEU A 189 6.20 -7.77 -14.15
CA LEU A 189 7.24 -8.77 -14.36
C LEU A 189 7.69 -8.83 -15.82
N GLN A 190 6.75 -8.86 -16.77
CA GLN A 190 7.07 -8.90 -18.20
C GLN A 190 7.73 -7.61 -18.68
N ASN A 191 7.20 -6.45 -18.27
CA ASN A 191 7.74 -5.15 -18.60
C ASN A 191 9.19 -5.02 -18.14
N GLN A 192 9.46 -5.33 -16.87
CA GLN A 192 10.79 -5.16 -16.28
C GLN A 192 11.81 -6.14 -16.83
N TYR A 193 11.43 -7.40 -17.11
CA TYR A 193 12.30 -8.34 -17.80
C TYR A 193 12.70 -7.82 -19.19
N SER A 194 11.73 -7.32 -19.98
CA SER A 194 11.99 -6.75 -21.29
C SER A 194 12.88 -5.49 -21.22
N ALA A 195 12.66 -4.64 -20.22
CA ALA A 195 13.45 -3.44 -20.00
C ALA A 195 14.91 -3.78 -19.70
N LEU A 196 15.15 -4.77 -18.83
CA LEU A 196 16.49 -5.25 -18.49
C LEU A 196 17.23 -5.79 -19.73
N ILE A 197 16.61 -6.70 -20.48
CA ILE A 197 17.21 -7.29 -21.70
C ILE A 197 17.54 -6.20 -22.72
N THR A 198 16.62 -5.23 -22.89
CA THR A 198 16.82 -4.09 -23.80
C THR A 198 17.98 -3.21 -23.36
N ASN A 199 18.12 -2.93 -22.06
CA ASN A 199 19.21 -2.10 -21.54
C ASN A 199 20.58 -2.79 -21.68
N ILE A 200 20.65 -4.10 -21.41
CA ILE A 200 21.85 -4.91 -21.65
C ILE A 200 22.23 -4.88 -23.14
N GLY A 201 21.25 -4.97 -24.05
CA GLY A 201 21.48 -4.86 -25.50
C GLY A 201 22.05 -3.52 -25.95
N LYS A 202 21.94 -2.46 -25.13
CA LYS A 202 22.58 -1.16 -25.35
C LYS A 202 24.00 -1.07 -24.80
N GLY A 203 24.52 -2.15 -24.21
CA GLY A 203 25.88 -2.25 -23.66
C GLY A 203 26.00 -1.85 -22.19
N ASP A 204 24.89 -1.56 -21.49
CA ASP A 204 24.93 -1.24 -20.07
C ASP A 204 24.86 -2.52 -19.23
N HIS A 205 25.95 -2.79 -18.51
CA HIS A 205 26.10 -3.88 -17.55
C HIS A 205 26.44 -3.35 -16.15
N THR A 206 26.17 -2.07 -15.89
CA THR A 206 26.40 -1.44 -14.58
C THR A 206 25.33 -1.92 -13.59
N THR A 207 25.76 -2.34 -12.40
CA THR A 207 24.88 -2.95 -11.38
C THR A 207 25.17 -2.48 -9.96
N PHE A 208 26.27 -1.75 -9.75
CA PHE A 208 26.71 -1.37 -8.42
C PHE A 208 27.51 -0.07 -8.46
N VAL A 209 27.16 0.83 -7.55
CA VAL A 209 27.96 2.03 -7.23
C VAL A 209 28.45 1.86 -5.81
N LYS A 210 29.77 1.82 -5.62
CA LYS A 210 30.38 1.70 -4.29
C LYS A 210 30.05 2.94 -3.46
N PRO A 211 29.39 2.80 -2.31
CA PRO A 211 29.08 3.96 -1.48
C PRO A 211 30.36 4.49 -0.82
N ASN A 212 30.41 5.81 -0.64
CA ASN A 212 31.33 6.47 0.27
C ASN A 212 30.55 6.91 1.51
N ILE A 213 30.99 6.48 2.68
CA ILE A 213 30.38 6.85 3.95
C ILE A 213 31.33 7.81 4.67
N PRO A 214 30.98 9.10 4.83
CA PRO A 214 31.81 10.03 5.59
C PRO A 214 32.03 9.52 7.02
N ALA A 215 33.27 9.59 7.51
CA ALA A 215 33.61 9.15 8.87
C ALA A 215 33.08 10.08 9.98
N THR A 216 32.58 11.26 9.60
CA THR A 216 32.03 12.28 10.51
C THR A 216 30.76 12.87 9.89
N GLY A 217 29.90 13.44 10.73
CA GLY A 217 28.60 13.99 10.32
C GLY A 217 27.43 13.09 10.74
N GLU A 218 26.23 13.67 10.74
CA GLU A 218 24.97 12.97 10.97
C GLU A 218 24.16 13.00 9.67
N PHE A 219 23.70 11.83 9.23
CA PHE A 219 22.91 11.68 8.00
C PHE A 219 21.65 10.89 8.33
N LYS A 220 20.48 11.40 7.91
CA LYS A 220 19.18 10.74 8.10
C LYS A 220 18.68 10.23 6.75
N GLY A 221 18.16 9.01 6.72
CA GLY A 221 17.61 8.36 5.54
C GLY A 221 16.30 7.65 5.85
N VAL A 222 15.46 7.49 4.84
CA VAL A 222 14.20 6.73 4.91
C VAL A 222 14.03 6.00 3.57
N GLY A 223 13.59 4.74 3.63
CA GLY A 223 13.39 3.90 2.45
C GLY A 223 11.93 3.45 2.37
N PHE A 224 11.18 4.03 1.44
CA PHE A 224 9.78 3.65 1.25
C PHE A 224 9.64 2.47 0.29
N LEU A 225 8.66 1.60 0.56
CA LEU A 225 8.34 0.44 -0.27
C LEU A 225 6.86 0.09 -0.13
N GLU A 226 6.17 -0.20 -1.24
CA GLU A 226 4.79 -0.67 -1.21
C GLU A 226 4.77 -2.20 -1.07
N ALA A 227 4.83 -2.67 0.18
CA ALA A 227 4.95 -4.09 0.48
C ALA A 227 3.64 -4.82 0.20
N PRO A 228 3.60 -6.17 0.20
CA PRO A 228 2.37 -6.92 -0.01
C PRO A 228 1.25 -6.62 1.02
N ARG A 229 1.57 -5.99 2.15
CA ARG A 229 0.63 -5.56 3.20
C ARG A 229 0.44 -4.03 3.26
N GLY A 230 1.08 -3.26 2.38
CA GLY A 230 1.00 -1.81 2.31
C GLY A 230 2.34 -1.12 2.46
N MET A 231 2.29 0.21 2.60
CA MET A 231 3.48 1.03 2.83
C MET A 231 4.36 0.49 3.97
N LEU A 232 5.65 0.38 3.67
CA LEU A 232 6.76 0.21 4.59
C LEU A 232 7.68 1.43 4.49
N SER A 233 8.28 1.83 5.61
CA SER A 233 9.21 2.97 5.73
C SER A 233 10.26 2.73 6.80
#